data_AF-A0A965VCT7-F1
#
_entry.id   AF-A0A965VCT7-F1
#
_cell.length_a   1.000
_cell.length_b   1.000
_cell.length_c   1.000
_cell.angle_alpha   90.00
_cell.angle_beta   90.00
_cell.angle_gamma   90.00
#
_symmetry.space_group_name_H-M   'P 1'
#
loop_
_entity.id
_entity.type
_entity.pdbx_description
1 polymer ?
#
loop_
_entity_poly.entity_id
_entity_poly.type
_entity_poly.pdbx_seq_one_letter_code
_entity_poly.pdbx_strand_id
1 'polypeptide(L)'
;MEAAAFSAAVDAALVRDLVIEVSWAGDADIDVAVEEPTGTVCSLSAPRSTSGGTLLADGNAGDDDKSHREVYVAGEAFPGEYRVLVSRSPWGTVAADTITAEMTIHRGTDREQKLRRQIRVGADDQLLAVNVPEGRRREPILDAQVAQDVAMQAGIGRAVLAQQLAAISDPAAAAAMSQSRGGMPVQPIPGMPFFGGGAVGNQPIVRTLPEGANMSARAVVTAD
;
A
#
# COMPACT_ATOMS: atom_id res chain seq x y z
N MET A 1 -14.44 40.29 17.26
CA MET A 1 -13.56 40.16 16.07
C MET A 1 -12.78 38.85 16.12
N GLU A 2 -12.22 38.49 17.28
CA GLU A 2 -11.46 37.24 17.50
C GLU A 2 -12.27 35.95 17.30
N ALA A 3 -13.51 35.87 17.81
CA ALA A 3 -14.36 34.68 17.64
C ALA A 3 -14.70 34.37 16.16
N ALA A 4 -14.89 35.40 15.33
CA ALA A 4 -15.19 35.22 13.90
C ALA A 4 -13.95 34.75 13.12
N ALA A 5 -12.78 35.29 13.43
CA ALA A 5 -11.52 34.84 12.85
C ALA A 5 -11.20 33.39 13.24
N PHE A 6 -11.47 33.02 14.50
CA PHE A 6 -11.31 31.65 14.97
C PHE A 6 -12.25 30.68 14.25
N SER A 7 -13.54 31.02 14.10
CA SER A 7 -14.49 30.21 13.34
C SER A 7 -14.02 29.99 11.90
N ALA A 8 -13.62 31.06 11.21
CA ALA A 8 -13.13 30.95 9.84
C ALA A 8 -11.88 30.07 9.71
N ALA A 9 -10.97 30.13 10.70
CA ALA A 9 -9.80 29.26 10.74
C ALA A 9 -10.17 27.79 10.97
N VAL A 10 -11.16 27.52 11.83
CA VAL A 10 -11.69 26.17 12.05
C VAL A 10 -12.34 25.62 10.78
N ASP A 11 -13.20 26.42 10.14
CA ASP A 11 -13.88 26.01 8.91
C ASP A 11 -12.87 25.68 7.80
N ALA A 12 -11.85 26.52 7.61
CA ALA A 12 -10.77 26.28 6.66
C ALA A 12 -9.96 25.01 6.99
N ALA A 13 -9.73 24.73 8.29
CA ALA A 13 -9.02 23.55 8.75
C ALA A 13 -9.84 22.25 8.61
N LEU A 14 -11.16 22.33 8.46
CA LEU A 14 -12.05 21.19 8.25
C LEU A 14 -12.22 20.81 6.77
N VAL A 15 -11.81 21.69 5.84
CA VAL A 15 -11.88 21.41 4.40
C VAL A 15 -11.03 20.18 4.06
N ARG A 16 -11.58 19.26 3.26
CA ARG A 16 -10.88 18.10 2.70
C ARG A 16 -11.07 18.09 1.20
N ASP A 17 -10.00 17.93 0.44
CA ASP A 17 -10.10 17.91 -1.03
C ASP A 17 -10.71 16.60 -1.53
N LEU A 18 -10.44 15.48 -0.84
CA LEU A 18 -11.02 14.18 -1.14
C LEU A 18 -11.29 13.41 0.15
N VAL A 19 -12.48 12.85 0.26
CA VAL A 19 -12.87 11.85 1.26
C VAL A 19 -13.49 10.68 0.52
N ILE A 20 -12.97 9.48 0.73
CA ILE A 20 -13.55 8.25 0.22
C ILE A 20 -13.94 7.42 1.42
N GLU A 21 -15.22 7.09 1.52
CA GLU A 21 -15.80 6.31 2.58
C GLU A 21 -16.37 5.03 1.98
N VAL A 22 -15.89 3.88 2.45
CA VAL A 22 -16.46 2.58 2.09
C VAL A 22 -17.11 2.02 3.33
N SER A 23 -18.40 1.70 3.26
CA SER A 23 -19.16 1.12 4.36
C SER A 23 -19.88 -0.16 3.94
N TRP A 24 -19.96 -1.10 4.88
CA TRP A 24 -20.60 -2.39 4.68
C TRP A 24 -21.20 -2.89 6.00
N ALA A 25 -22.09 -3.87 5.89
CA ALA A 25 -22.61 -4.59 7.04
C ALA A 25 -22.27 -6.07 6.91
N GLY A 26 -22.06 -6.75 8.04
CA GLY A 26 -21.69 -8.17 8.08
C GLY A 26 -20.41 -8.41 8.87
N ASP A 27 -19.84 -9.59 8.72
CA ASP A 27 -18.64 -10.05 9.44
C ASP A 27 -17.45 -10.27 8.51
N ALA A 28 -17.61 -9.99 7.20
CA ALA A 28 -16.49 -9.96 6.27
C ALA A 28 -15.57 -8.77 6.55
N ASP A 29 -14.29 -9.02 6.34
CA ASP A 29 -13.26 -7.99 6.33
C ASP A 29 -13.15 -7.39 4.92
N ILE A 30 -13.20 -6.06 4.84
CA ILE A 30 -13.12 -5.29 3.60
C ILE A 30 -11.97 -4.31 3.72
N ASP A 31 -10.93 -4.55 2.93
CA ASP A 31 -9.76 -3.70 2.89
C ASP A 31 -9.88 -2.65 1.78
N VAL A 32 -9.51 -1.41 2.09
CA VAL A 32 -9.37 -0.33 1.13
C VAL A 32 -7.90 0.04 0.94
N ALA A 33 -7.49 0.11 -0.32
CA ALA A 33 -6.23 0.72 -0.72
C ALA A 33 -6.48 1.81 -1.76
N VAL A 34 -5.83 2.96 -1.60
CA VAL A 34 -5.95 4.09 -2.52
C VAL A 34 -4.60 4.39 -3.14
N GLU A 35 -4.49 4.20 -4.45
CA GLU A 35 -3.40 4.71 -5.27
C GLU A 35 -3.71 6.17 -5.63
N GLU A 36 -2.74 7.03 -5.36
CA GLU A 36 -2.84 8.49 -5.55
C GLU A 36 -2.15 8.90 -6.86
N PRO A 37 -2.40 10.10 -7.41
CA PRO A 37 -1.87 10.51 -8.72
C PRO A 37 -0.35 10.44 -8.87
N THR A 38 0.37 10.49 -7.75
CA THR A 38 1.83 10.38 -7.68
C THR A 38 2.34 8.93 -7.64
N GLY A 39 1.46 7.92 -7.66
CA GLY A 39 1.80 6.50 -7.57
C GLY A 39 2.03 5.98 -6.14
N THR A 40 1.79 6.82 -5.12
CA THR A 40 1.80 6.40 -3.72
C THR A 40 0.55 5.60 -3.40
N VAL A 41 0.66 4.62 -2.51
CA VAL A 41 -0.48 3.82 -2.05
C VAL A 41 -0.71 4.06 -0.57
N CYS A 42 -1.95 4.39 -0.21
CA CYS A 42 -2.42 4.47 1.17
C CYS A 42 -3.33 3.27 1.46
N SER A 43 -2.96 2.47 2.45
CA SER A 43 -3.64 1.20 2.79
C SER A 43 -3.51 0.91 4.29
N LEU A 44 -4.09 -0.17 4.80
CA LEU A 44 -3.97 -0.55 6.21
C LEU A 44 -2.49 -0.72 6.66
N SER A 45 -1.62 -1.25 5.80
CA SER A 45 -0.19 -1.42 6.07
C SER A 45 0.63 -0.13 5.93
N ALA A 46 0.11 0.86 5.19
CA ALA A 46 0.68 2.18 5.01
C ALA A 46 -0.42 3.25 5.17
N PRO A 47 -0.95 3.47 6.38
CA PRO A 47 -2.17 4.26 6.60
C PRO A 47 -1.95 5.76 6.43
N ARG A 48 -0.72 6.20 6.13
CA ARG A 48 -0.39 7.58 5.78
C ARG A 48 0.57 7.57 4.61
N SER A 49 0.22 8.24 3.52
CA SER A 49 1.07 8.36 2.35
C SER A 49 1.88 9.66 2.37
N THR A 50 2.98 9.68 1.63
CA THR A 50 3.79 10.89 1.38
C THR A 50 3.01 11.93 0.55
N SER A 51 1.99 11.49 -0.19
CA SER A 51 1.08 12.36 -0.93
C SER A 51 -0.10 12.89 -0.12
N GLY A 52 -0.06 12.69 1.20
CA GLY A 52 -0.91 13.39 2.16
C GLY A 52 -2.25 12.71 2.41
N GLY A 53 -2.46 11.52 1.84
CA GLY A 53 -3.55 10.63 2.16
C GLY A 53 -3.40 10.04 3.56
N THR A 54 -4.52 9.82 4.22
CA THR A 54 -4.61 9.08 5.48
C THR A 54 -5.79 8.13 5.41
N LEU A 55 -5.56 6.85 5.69
CA LEU A 55 -6.59 5.84 5.85
C LEU A 55 -6.94 5.69 7.33
N LEU A 56 -8.23 5.74 7.62
CA LEU A 56 -8.85 5.41 8.89
C LEU A 56 -9.58 4.08 8.69
N ALA A 57 -8.91 2.99 9.05
CA ALA A 57 -9.46 1.63 8.99
C ALA A 57 -10.25 1.29 10.25
N ASP A 58 -10.97 0.17 10.20
CA ASP A 58 -11.70 -0.42 11.34
C ASP A 58 -12.70 0.54 12.02
N GLY A 59 -13.29 1.45 11.26
CA GLY A 59 -14.33 2.34 11.77
C GLY A 59 -15.70 1.65 11.82
N ASN A 60 -16.58 2.13 12.71
CA ASN A 60 -17.98 1.73 12.70
C ASN A 60 -18.78 2.70 11.81
N ALA A 61 -19.63 2.17 10.93
CA ALA A 61 -20.53 2.98 10.09
C ALA A 61 -21.85 3.35 10.79
N GLY A 62 -22.13 2.72 11.95
CA GLY A 62 -23.34 2.93 12.75
C GLY A 62 -23.07 2.69 14.23
N ASP A 63 -24.13 2.71 15.03
CA ASP A 63 -24.08 2.47 16.50
C ASP A 63 -24.11 0.96 16.84
N ASP A 64 -24.04 0.10 15.82
CA ASP A 64 -23.99 -1.35 15.98
C ASP A 64 -22.58 -1.90 15.66
N ASP A 65 -22.30 -3.08 16.22
CA ASP A 65 -21.02 -3.79 16.04
C ASP A 65 -20.93 -4.52 14.70
N LYS A 66 -21.90 -4.35 13.79
CA LYS A 66 -22.02 -5.10 12.52
C LYS A 66 -21.90 -4.22 11.30
N SER A 67 -21.80 -2.91 11.48
CA SER A 67 -21.69 -1.91 10.43
C SER A 67 -20.28 -1.35 10.48
N HIS A 68 -19.51 -1.66 9.45
CA HIS A 68 -18.10 -1.34 9.36
C HIS A 68 -17.85 -0.30 8.27
N ARG A 69 -16.75 0.42 8.41
CA ARG A 69 -16.37 1.51 7.52
C ARG A 69 -14.87 1.75 7.52
N GLU A 70 -14.33 1.97 6.32
CA GLU A 70 -13.01 2.54 6.12
C GLU A 70 -13.10 3.91 5.46
N VAL A 71 -12.19 4.81 5.82
CA VAL A 71 -12.19 6.19 5.34
C VAL A 71 -10.81 6.60 4.90
N TYR A 72 -10.65 6.84 3.61
CA TYR A 72 -9.49 7.56 3.10
C TYR A 72 -9.78 9.07 3.07
N VAL A 73 -8.82 9.87 3.51
CA VAL A 73 -8.91 11.32 3.54
C VAL A 73 -7.64 11.93 2.98
N ALA A 74 -7.78 12.81 1.99
CA ALA A 74 -6.74 13.75 1.57
C ALA A 74 -7.15 15.17 1.99
N GLY A 75 -6.39 15.74 2.93
CA GLY A 75 -6.58 17.13 3.33
C GLY A 75 -6.35 18.05 2.14
N GLU A 76 -5.13 18.05 1.64
CA GLU A 76 -4.73 18.72 0.40
C GLU A 76 -4.36 17.65 -0.63
N ALA A 77 -5.27 17.42 -1.58
CA ALA A 77 -5.10 16.41 -2.62
C ALA A 77 -4.27 16.97 -3.78
N PHE A 78 -3.58 16.09 -4.50
CA PHE A 78 -3.09 16.40 -5.84
C PHE A 78 -4.28 16.37 -6.82
N PRO A 79 -4.29 17.24 -7.84
CA PRO A 79 -5.21 17.06 -8.95
C PRO A 79 -4.86 15.76 -9.72
N GLY A 80 -5.87 15.00 -10.12
CA GLY A 80 -5.69 13.78 -10.90
C GLY A 80 -6.62 12.64 -10.50
N GLU A 81 -6.35 11.48 -11.09
CA GLU A 81 -7.09 10.25 -10.82
C GLU A 81 -6.56 9.54 -9.58
N TYR A 82 -7.46 9.24 -8.66
CA TYR A 82 -7.24 8.35 -7.52
C TYR A 82 -7.93 7.03 -7.81
N ARG A 83 -7.23 5.92 -7.58
CA ARG A 83 -7.74 4.57 -7.79
C ARG A 83 -7.93 3.88 -6.45
N VAL A 84 -9.15 3.45 -6.18
CA VAL A 84 -9.55 2.80 -4.95
C VAL A 84 -9.73 1.33 -5.24
N LEU A 85 -8.83 0.51 -4.72
CA LEU A 85 -8.98 -0.93 -4.69
C LEU A 85 -9.78 -1.30 -3.44
N VAL A 86 -10.87 -2.02 -3.64
CA VAL A 86 -11.65 -2.62 -2.56
C VAL A 86 -11.53 -4.12 -2.66
N SER A 87 -10.93 -4.71 -1.64
CA SER A 87 -10.69 -6.15 -1.55
C SER A 87 -11.57 -6.73 -0.47
N ARG A 88 -12.14 -7.90 -0.75
CA ARG A 88 -12.94 -8.65 0.21
C ARG A 88 -12.15 -9.87 0.66
N SER A 89 -12.07 -10.07 1.97
CA SER A 89 -11.53 -11.29 2.54
C SER A 89 -12.33 -12.52 2.10
N PRO A 90 -11.68 -13.66 1.80
CA PRO A 90 -12.37 -14.90 1.44
C PRO A 90 -13.19 -15.49 2.61
N TRP A 91 -13.00 -14.99 3.83
CA TRP A 91 -13.75 -15.37 5.01
C TRP A 91 -14.78 -14.31 5.41
N GLY A 92 -15.90 -14.74 5.98
CA GLY A 92 -16.99 -13.86 6.39
C GLY A 92 -17.95 -13.48 5.25
N THR A 93 -19.02 -12.78 5.62
CA THR A 93 -20.14 -12.41 4.75
C THR A 93 -20.36 -10.90 4.74
N VAL A 94 -20.64 -10.36 3.56
CA VAL A 94 -21.17 -9.00 3.42
C VAL A 94 -22.68 -9.12 3.26
N ALA A 95 -23.43 -8.36 4.04
CA ALA A 95 -24.88 -8.33 3.95
C ALA A 95 -25.30 -7.93 2.52
N ALA A 96 -26.10 -8.79 1.89
CA ALA A 96 -26.54 -8.64 0.50
C ALA A 96 -25.39 -8.51 -0.53
N ASP A 97 -24.19 -8.99 -0.19
CA ASP A 97 -22.96 -8.91 -1.00
C ASP A 97 -22.71 -7.50 -1.56
N THR A 98 -23.11 -6.45 -0.82
CA THR A 98 -23.11 -5.08 -1.30
C THR A 98 -22.40 -4.16 -0.32
N ILE A 99 -21.46 -3.37 -0.83
CA ILE A 99 -20.84 -2.27 -0.11
C ILE A 99 -21.35 -0.94 -0.65
N THR A 100 -21.24 0.11 0.15
CA THR A 100 -21.48 1.49 -0.28
C THR A 100 -20.17 2.25 -0.30
N ALA A 101 -19.78 2.76 -1.46
CA ALA A 101 -18.68 3.71 -1.59
C ALA A 101 -19.24 5.13 -1.78
N GLU A 102 -18.90 6.05 -0.88
CA GLU A 102 -19.20 7.48 -0.97
C GLU A 102 -17.89 8.24 -1.17
N MET A 103 -17.81 8.99 -2.26
CA MET A 103 -16.65 9.80 -2.63
C MET A 103 -17.09 11.26 -2.57
N THR A 104 -16.54 12.02 -1.64
CA THR A 104 -16.78 13.45 -1.49
C THR A 104 -15.55 14.23 -1.93
N ILE A 105 -15.70 15.06 -2.96
CA ILE A 105 -14.67 15.95 -3.47
C ILE A 105 -14.95 17.36 -2.91
N HIS A 106 -13.90 18.09 -2.51
CA HIS A 106 -13.98 19.45 -1.99
C HIS A 106 -14.93 19.63 -0.80
N ARG A 107 -14.89 18.67 0.14
CA ARG A 107 -15.71 18.67 1.35
C ARG A 107 -15.51 19.94 2.16
N GLY A 108 -16.61 20.57 2.59
CA GLY A 108 -16.59 21.80 3.38
C GLY A 108 -16.41 23.06 2.55
N THR A 109 -16.64 22.99 1.23
CA THR A 109 -16.60 24.15 0.32
C THR A 109 -17.91 24.27 -0.46
N ASP A 110 -18.08 25.39 -1.17
CA ASP A 110 -19.17 25.61 -2.12
C ASP A 110 -19.10 24.72 -3.37
N ARG A 111 -17.94 24.10 -3.61
CA ARG A 111 -17.68 23.17 -4.73
C ARG A 111 -17.82 21.69 -4.32
N GLU A 112 -18.37 21.41 -3.14
CA GLU A 112 -18.53 20.03 -2.65
C GLU A 112 -19.34 19.17 -3.63
N GLN A 113 -18.79 18.02 -3.99
CA GLN A 113 -19.46 17.04 -4.85
C GLN A 113 -19.47 15.68 -4.16
N LYS A 114 -20.63 15.04 -4.10
CA LYS A 114 -20.78 13.70 -3.54
C LYS A 114 -21.19 12.71 -4.61
N LEU A 115 -20.43 11.63 -4.71
CA LEU A 115 -20.72 10.49 -5.55
C LEU A 115 -20.90 9.27 -4.67
N ARG A 116 -22.11 8.73 -4.63
CA ARG A 116 -22.43 7.50 -3.92
C ARG A 116 -22.68 6.37 -4.90
N ARG A 117 -22.02 5.23 -4.68
CA ARG A 117 -22.18 4.02 -5.50
C ARG A 117 -22.38 2.81 -4.60
N GLN A 118 -23.35 1.98 -4.96
CA GLN A 118 -23.49 0.63 -4.39
C GLN A 118 -22.75 -0.35 -5.30
N ILE A 119 -21.90 -1.17 -4.72
CA ILE A 119 -21.03 -2.08 -5.46
C ILE A 119 -21.27 -3.47 -4.91
N ARG A 120 -21.53 -4.42 -5.81
CA ARG A 120 -21.57 -5.83 -5.43
C ARG A 120 -20.16 -6.35 -5.31
N VAL A 121 -19.82 -6.91 -4.15
CA VAL A 121 -18.50 -7.47 -3.86
C VAL A 121 -18.56 -8.99 -4.00
N GLY A 122 -17.77 -9.51 -4.94
CA GLY A 122 -17.63 -10.94 -5.18
C GLY A 122 -16.41 -11.52 -4.47
N ALA A 123 -15.78 -12.50 -5.13
CA ALA A 123 -14.43 -12.96 -4.77
C ALA A 123 -13.32 -12.09 -5.40
N ASP A 124 -13.65 -11.35 -6.46
CA ASP A 124 -12.71 -10.50 -7.18
C ASP A 124 -12.71 -9.07 -6.61
N ASP A 125 -11.52 -8.49 -6.58
CA ASP A 125 -11.32 -7.09 -6.17
C ASP A 125 -12.10 -6.13 -7.08
N GLN A 126 -12.58 -5.04 -6.48
CA GLN A 126 -13.30 -3.99 -7.18
C GLN A 126 -12.42 -2.73 -7.26
N LEU A 127 -12.18 -2.24 -8.49
CA LEU A 127 -11.43 -1.01 -8.71
C LEU A 127 -12.37 0.14 -9.05
N LEU A 128 -12.29 1.22 -8.26
CA LEU A 128 -13.03 2.46 -8.47
C LEU A 128 -12.05 3.58 -8.82
N ALA A 129 -12.45 4.49 -9.68
CA ALA A 129 -11.68 5.68 -9.98
C ALA A 129 -12.47 6.94 -9.60
N VAL A 130 -11.80 7.89 -8.97
CA VAL A 130 -12.30 9.26 -8.75
C VAL A 130 -11.29 10.24 -9.29
N ASN A 131 -11.76 11.16 -10.12
CA ASN A 131 -10.94 12.25 -10.63
C ASN A 131 -11.15 13.48 -9.76
N VAL A 132 -10.07 14.00 -9.18
CA VAL A 132 -10.05 15.27 -8.45
C VAL A 132 -9.59 16.35 -9.44
N PRO A 133 -10.49 17.19 -9.98
CA PRO A 133 -10.13 18.13 -11.04
C PRO A 133 -9.19 19.23 -10.55
N GLU A 134 -9.37 19.67 -9.31
CA GLU A 134 -8.55 20.69 -8.68
C GLU A 134 -8.16 20.20 -7.29
N GLY A 135 -6.89 20.28 -6.93
CA GLY A 135 -6.40 19.97 -5.59
C GLY A 135 -5.70 21.18 -4.98
N ARG A 136 -5.67 21.28 -3.65
CA ARG A 136 -4.93 22.35 -2.96
C ARG A 136 -3.43 22.08 -2.92
N ARG A 137 -2.98 20.84 -3.15
CA ARG A 137 -1.56 20.53 -3.22
C ARG A 137 -0.96 21.11 -4.50
N ARG A 138 0.09 21.92 -4.35
CA ARG A 138 0.76 22.65 -5.43
C ARG A 138 2.13 22.10 -5.82
N GLU A 139 2.62 21.11 -5.09
CA GLU A 139 3.88 20.42 -5.41
C GLU A 139 3.82 19.82 -6.82
N PRO A 140 4.90 19.87 -7.62
CA PRO A 140 4.96 19.16 -8.90
C PRO A 140 4.85 17.64 -8.67
N ILE A 141 4.00 16.97 -9.44
CA ILE A 141 3.81 15.50 -9.34
C ILE A 141 5.14 14.75 -9.54
N LEU A 142 6.01 15.23 -10.44
CA LEU A 142 7.33 14.64 -10.68
C LEU A 142 8.24 14.69 -9.44
N ASP A 143 8.24 15.82 -8.73
CA ASP A 143 9.06 15.97 -7.51
C ASP A 143 8.54 15.02 -6.41
N ALA A 144 7.21 14.93 -6.28
CA ALA A 144 6.58 14.00 -5.35
C ALA A 144 6.84 12.52 -5.70
N GLN A 145 6.87 12.18 -6.99
CA GLN A 145 7.24 10.85 -7.48
C GLN A 145 8.69 10.51 -7.14
N VAL A 146 9.63 11.42 -7.39
CA VAL A 146 11.04 11.21 -7.03
C VAL A 146 11.19 11.04 -5.51
N ALA A 147 10.50 11.85 -4.71
CA ALA A 147 10.51 11.71 -3.26
C ALA A 147 9.99 10.33 -2.81
N GLN A 148 8.95 9.82 -3.48
CA GLN A 148 8.41 8.50 -3.23
C GLN A 148 9.39 7.38 -3.63
N ASP A 149 10.02 7.48 -4.80
CA ASP A 149 11.01 6.52 -5.27
C ASP A 149 12.20 6.41 -4.30
N VAL A 150 12.68 7.54 -3.79
CA VAL A 150 13.74 7.58 -2.77
C VAL A 150 13.28 6.91 -1.47
N ALA A 151 12.04 7.15 -1.03
CA ALA A 151 11.48 6.51 0.17
C ALA A 151 11.37 4.98 0.01
N MET A 152 10.92 4.52 -1.17
CA MET A 152 10.85 3.11 -1.53
C MET A 152 12.24 2.45 -1.52
N GLN A 153 13.22 3.08 -2.17
CA GLN A 153 14.60 2.59 -2.19
C GLN A 153 15.20 2.48 -0.78
N ALA A 154 14.96 3.48 0.08
CA ALA A 154 15.40 3.44 1.47
C ALA A 154 14.75 2.29 2.26
N GLY A 155 13.47 1.99 2.00
CA GLY A 155 12.76 0.85 2.57
C GLY A 155 13.37 -0.49 2.18
N ILE A 156 13.64 -0.70 0.88
CA ILE A 156 14.29 -1.91 0.36
C ILE A 156 15.68 -2.08 1.00
N GLY A 157 16.48 -1.01 1.04
CA GLY A 157 17.81 -1.04 1.66
C GLY A 157 17.77 -1.47 3.13
N ARG A 158 16.79 -0.97 3.89
CA ARG A 158 16.58 -1.39 5.29
C ARG A 158 16.17 -2.85 5.41
N ALA A 159 15.29 -3.34 4.54
CA ALA A 159 14.85 -4.74 4.55
C ALA A 159 16.01 -5.69 4.24
N VAL A 160 16.84 -5.38 3.24
CA VAL A 160 18.04 -6.14 2.89
C VAL A 160 19.04 -6.14 4.06
N LEU A 161 19.28 -4.98 4.68
CA LEU A 161 20.15 -4.90 5.86
C LEU A 161 19.62 -5.75 7.03
N ALA A 162 18.31 -5.70 7.30
CA ALA A 162 17.69 -6.50 8.34
C ALA A 162 17.87 -8.01 8.09
N GLN A 163 17.72 -8.45 6.84
CA GLN A 163 17.99 -9.84 6.45
C GLN A 163 19.46 -10.23 6.66
N GLN A 164 20.40 -9.34 6.34
CA GLN A 164 21.83 -9.58 6.56
C GLN A 164 22.18 -9.66 8.05
N LEU A 165 21.63 -8.76 8.87
CA LEU A 165 21.81 -8.79 10.33
C LEU A 165 21.18 -10.04 10.94
N ALA A 166 19.98 -10.43 10.50
CA ALA A 166 19.32 -11.65 10.94
C ALA A 166 20.18 -12.90 10.64
N ALA A 167 20.74 -12.98 9.43
CA ALA A 167 21.65 -14.05 9.03
C ALA A 167 22.96 -14.09 9.84
N ILE A 168 23.47 -12.93 10.29
CA ILE A 168 24.65 -12.86 11.17
C ILE A 168 24.30 -13.23 12.62
N SER A 169 23.09 -12.86 13.07
CA SER A 169 22.60 -13.14 14.43
C SER A 169 22.11 -14.57 14.63
N ASP A 170 21.98 -15.36 13.57
CA ASP A 170 21.64 -16.78 13.65
C ASP A 170 22.78 -17.54 14.36
N PRO A 171 22.54 -18.15 15.53
CA PRO A 171 23.53 -18.92 16.27
C PRO A 171 24.16 -20.05 15.45
N ALA A 172 23.43 -20.63 14.49
CA ALA A 172 23.94 -21.66 13.60
C ALA A 172 24.92 -21.08 12.56
N ALA A 173 24.63 -19.90 12.01
CA ALA A 173 25.54 -19.19 11.11
C ALA A 173 26.78 -18.65 11.86
N ALA A 174 26.58 -18.12 13.08
CA ALA A 174 27.66 -17.71 13.96
C ALA A 174 28.56 -18.89 14.39
N ALA A 175 27.96 -20.05 14.69
CA ALA A 175 28.70 -21.28 14.98
C ALA A 175 29.46 -21.80 13.76
N ALA A 176 28.87 -21.79 12.56
CA ALA A 176 29.55 -22.16 11.31
C ALA A 176 30.72 -21.22 10.99
N MET A 177 30.58 -19.92 11.24
CA MET A 177 31.65 -18.91 11.08
C MET A 177 32.74 -19.03 12.16
N SER A 178 32.38 -19.43 13.38
CA SER A 178 33.34 -19.74 14.45
C SER A 178 34.10 -21.03 14.18
N GLN A 179 33.44 -22.04 13.61
CA GLN A 179 34.06 -23.32 13.24
C GLN A 179 34.98 -23.16 12.02
N SER A 180 34.64 -22.29 11.06
CA SER A 180 35.51 -21.98 9.93
C SER A 180 36.73 -21.14 10.31
N ARG A 181 36.62 -20.29 11.34
CA ARG A 181 37.76 -19.55 11.92
C ARG A 181 38.60 -20.37 12.91
N GLY A 182 38.04 -21.45 13.45
CA GLY A 182 38.71 -22.37 14.40
C GLY A 182 39.48 -23.53 13.75
N GLY A 183 39.70 -23.49 12.43
CA GLY A 183 40.38 -24.55 11.68
C GLY A 183 41.84 -24.74 12.11
N MET A 184 42.07 -25.81 12.88
CA MET A 184 43.36 -26.43 13.19
C MET A 184 44.27 -26.53 11.94
N PRO A 185 45.60 -26.40 12.07
CA PRO A 185 46.51 -26.55 10.94
C PRO A 185 46.45 -28.00 10.44
N VAL A 186 45.74 -28.21 9.33
CA VAL A 186 45.75 -29.49 8.61
C VAL A 186 47.14 -29.64 8.00
N GLN A 187 47.96 -30.47 8.64
CA GLN A 187 49.20 -30.98 8.06
C GLN A 187 48.85 -31.67 6.72
N PRO A 188 49.47 -31.29 5.60
CA PRO A 188 49.14 -31.88 4.31
C PRO A 188 49.62 -33.34 4.29
N ILE A 189 48.68 -34.28 4.24
CA ILE A 189 48.97 -35.69 3.95
C ILE A 189 49.27 -35.78 2.45
N PRO A 190 50.49 -36.18 2.03
CA PRO A 190 50.81 -36.29 0.61
C PRO A 190 50.06 -37.48 -0.01
N GLY A 191 49.20 -37.22 -1.01
CA GLY A 191 48.69 -38.26 -1.91
C GLY A 191 47.18 -38.47 -2.01
N MET A 192 46.32 -37.56 -1.55
CA MET A 192 44.85 -37.67 -1.71
C MET A 192 44.19 -36.31 -2.07
N PRO A 193 42.96 -36.30 -2.61
CA PRO A 193 42.61 -35.80 -3.93
C PRO A 193 41.76 -34.52 -3.87
N PHE A 194 41.30 -34.08 -5.04
CA PHE A 194 40.37 -32.98 -5.31
C PHE A 194 39.07 -32.94 -4.49
N PHE A 195 39.13 -32.54 -3.22
CA PHE A 195 37.95 -32.07 -2.48
C PHE A 195 38.29 -30.82 -1.69
N GLY A 196 38.49 -29.72 -2.42
CA GLY A 196 38.63 -28.38 -1.86
C GLY A 196 37.31 -27.62 -1.96
N GLY A 197 36.71 -27.36 -0.80
CA GLY A 197 35.99 -26.12 -0.52
C GLY A 197 34.55 -26.06 -1.03
N GLY A 198 33.61 -26.31 -0.11
CA GLY A 198 32.26 -25.78 -0.19
C GLY A 198 32.28 -24.25 -0.20
N ALA A 199 32.52 -23.67 -1.37
CA ALA A 199 32.13 -22.31 -1.66
C ALA A 199 30.61 -22.33 -1.89
N VAL A 200 29.83 -21.93 -0.89
CA VAL A 200 28.45 -21.53 -1.11
C VAL A 200 28.47 -20.25 -1.95
N GLY A 201 28.59 -20.43 -3.27
CA GLY A 201 28.31 -19.39 -4.23
C GLY A 201 26.84 -19.03 -4.07
N ASN A 202 26.57 -17.90 -3.40
CA ASN A 202 25.24 -17.36 -3.35
C ASN A 202 24.94 -16.87 -4.78
N GLN A 203 24.30 -17.72 -5.58
CA GLN A 203 23.76 -17.30 -6.87
C GLN A 203 22.44 -16.60 -6.55
N PRO A 204 22.35 -15.26 -6.60
CA PRO A 204 21.06 -14.63 -6.46
C PRO A 204 20.18 -15.17 -7.60
N ILE A 205 19.08 -15.81 -7.25
CA ILE A 205 17.99 -15.97 -8.19
C ILE A 205 17.49 -14.55 -8.40
N VAL A 206 17.96 -13.90 -9.47
CA VAL A 206 17.38 -12.66 -9.96
C VAL A 206 16.00 -13.03 -10.45
N ARG A 207 15.04 -13.12 -9.52
CA ARG A 207 13.64 -13.07 -9.88
C ARG A 207 13.41 -11.61 -10.23
N THR A 208 13.51 -11.29 -11.51
CA THR A 208 12.87 -10.09 -12.04
C THR A 208 11.41 -10.22 -11.68
N LEU A 209 11.00 -9.53 -10.63
CA LEU A 209 9.60 -9.20 -10.45
C LEU A 209 9.29 -8.30 -11.65
N PRO A 210 8.33 -8.65 -12.51
CA PRO A 210 7.91 -7.74 -13.55
C PRO A 210 7.29 -6.54 -12.87
N GLU A 211 8.11 -5.51 -12.65
CA GLU A 211 7.65 -4.19 -12.26
C GLU A 211 7.05 -3.56 -13.53
N GLY A 212 5.72 -3.44 -13.52
CA GLY A 212 4.89 -3.02 -14.65
C GLY A 212 3.64 -3.89 -14.79
N ALA A 213 2.51 -3.27 -15.12
CA ALA A 213 1.25 -3.96 -15.38
C ALA A 213 1.40 -4.95 -16.56
N ASN A 214 1.38 -6.25 -16.29
CA ASN A 214 1.35 -7.27 -17.34
C ASN A 214 -0.09 -7.45 -17.84
N MET A 215 -0.47 -6.74 -18.90
CA MET A 215 -1.73 -7.00 -19.61
C MET A 215 -1.51 -8.13 -20.62
N SER A 216 -2.04 -9.32 -20.35
CA SER A 216 -2.15 -10.37 -21.38
C SER A 216 -3.57 -10.35 -21.96
N ALA A 217 -3.68 -10.03 -23.25
CA ALA A 217 -4.93 -10.13 -23.99
C ALA A 217 -4.89 -11.42 -24.84
N ARG A 218 -5.80 -12.35 -24.58
CA ARG A 218 -6.07 -13.47 -25.49
C ARG A 218 -7.16 -13.05 -26.45
N ALA A 219 -6.81 -12.78 -27.70
CA ALA A 219 -7.79 -12.65 -28.77
C ALA A 219 -8.19 -14.03 -29.28
N VAL A 220 -9.46 -14.37 -29.20
CA VAL A 220 -10.04 -15.51 -29.92
C VAL A 220 -10.51 -14.99 -31.28
N VAL A 221 -9.81 -15.35 -32.35
CA VAL A 221 -10.29 -15.10 -33.71
C VAL A 221 -11.17 -16.29 -34.09
N THR A 222 -12.48 -16.08 -34.16
CA THR A 222 -13.36 -16.99 -34.88
C THR A 222 -13.30 -16.60 -36.36
N ALA A 223 -12.96 -17.56 -37.21
CA ALA A 223 -13.16 -17.43 -38.64
C ALA A 223 -14.68 -17.53 -38.91
N ASP A 224 -15.17 -16.63 -39.75
CA ASP A 224 -16.46 -16.77 -40.44
C ASP A 224 -16.42 -18.01 -41.37
#